data_AF-A0AAW3NCC7-F1
#
_entry.id   AF-A0AAW3NCC7-F1
#
_cell.length_a   1.000
_cell.length_b   1.000
_cell.length_c   1.000
_cell.angle_alpha   90.00
_cell.angle_beta   90.00
_cell.angle_gamma   90.00
#
_symmetry.space_group_name_H-M   'P 1'
#
loop_
_entity.id
_entity.type
_entity.pdbx_description
1 polymer ?
#
loop_
_entity_poly.entity_id
_entity_poly.type
_entity_poly.pdbx_seq_one_letter_code
_entity_poly.pdbx_strand_id
1 'polypeptide(L)'
;MWVITSTLTDLTNPGNRSNVLSLTRDSRATGVGIQVLNGSTVLAYGPDSNASGNINQWKAGSVTPGTATFSIPLSARYVQTAGSVTPGSAAGRATFTMSYQ
;
A
#
# COMPACT_ATOMS: atom_id res chain seq x y z
N MET A 1 16.77 18.39 7.39
CA MET A 1 16.49 17.02 6.89
C MET A 1 14.98 16.87 6.95
N TRP A 2 14.34 16.57 5.83
CA TRP A 2 12.88 16.42 5.76
C TRP A 2 12.51 14.95 5.85
N VAL A 3 11.48 14.63 6.62
CA VAL A 3 10.94 13.27 6.72
C VAL A 3 9.78 13.13 5.75
N ILE A 4 9.81 12.06 4.96
CA ILE A 4 8.72 11.71 4.05
C ILE A 4 7.96 10.56 4.70
N THR A 5 6.69 10.78 4.97
CA THR A 5 5.76 9.75 5.40
C THR A 5 4.74 9.48 4.30
N SER A 6 4.22 8.26 4.26
CA SER A 6 3.20 7.86 3.29
C SER A 6 2.14 7.00 3.95
N THR A 7 0.92 7.03 3.41
CA THR A 7 -0.14 6.08 3.72
C THR A 7 -0.58 5.40 2.42
N LEU A 8 -0.76 4.08 2.45
CA LEU A 8 -1.41 3.36 1.35
C LEU A 8 -2.90 3.26 1.62
N THR A 9 -3.74 3.63 0.67
CA THR A 9 -5.19 3.42 0.77
C THR A 9 -5.63 2.39 -0.25
N ASP A 10 -6.42 1.41 0.17
CA ASP A 10 -7.12 0.49 -0.74
C ASP A 10 -8.26 1.25 -1.42
N LEU A 11 -8.15 1.48 -2.72
CA LEU A 11 -9.15 2.27 -3.46
C LEU A 11 -10.43 1.47 -3.72
N THR A 12 -10.36 0.14 -3.72
CA THR A 12 -11.54 -0.71 -3.90
C THR A 12 -12.34 -0.81 -2.60
N ASN A 13 -11.64 -0.80 -1.46
CA ASN A 13 -12.22 -0.81 -0.12
C ASN A 13 -11.51 0.24 0.79
N PRO A 14 -11.94 1.51 0.77
CA PRO A 14 -11.31 2.57 1.57
C PRO A 14 -11.37 2.36 3.09
N GLY A 15 -12.22 1.45 3.57
CA GLY A 15 -12.29 1.05 4.98
C GLY A 15 -11.24 0.00 5.37
N ASN A 16 -10.49 -0.55 4.43
CA ASN A 16 -9.49 -1.58 4.68
C ASN A 16 -8.36 -1.04 5.58
N ARG A 17 -8.11 -1.74 6.70
CA ARG A 17 -6.99 -1.48 7.63
C ARG A 17 -6.04 -2.67 7.75
N SER A 18 -6.26 -3.72 6.96
CA SER A 18 -5.41 -4.89 6.89
C SER A 18 -4.15 -4.61 6.08
N ASN A 19 -3.33 -5.63 5.86
CA ASN A 19 -2.18 -5.58 4.97
C ASN A 19 -2.43 -6.27 3.61
N VAL A 20 -3.68 -6.58 3.28
CA VAL A 20 -4.07 -7.23 2.02
C VAL A 20 -4.96 -6.29 1.21
N LEU A 21 -4.52 -5.91 0.01
CA LEU A 21 -5.29 -5.12 -0.94
C LEU A 21 -6.42 -5.96 -1.51
N SER A 22 -7.60 -5.38 -1.53
CA SER A 22 -8.76 -5.97 -2.20
C SER A 22 -8.56 -5.92 -3.71
N LEU A 23 -8.93 -7.01 -4.39
CA LEU A 23 -8.99 -7.00 -5.84
C LEU A 23 -10.12 -6.07 -6.31
N THR A 24 -9.95 -5.45 -7.48
CA THR A 24 -10.98 -4.62 -8.11
C THR A 24 -12.24 -5.44 -8.41
N ARG A 25 -13.40 -4.77 -8.48
CA ARG A 25 -14.71 -5.43 -8.65
C ARG A 25 -14.86 -6.21 -9.97
N ASP A 26 -14.06 -5.90 -10.97
CA ASP A 26 -13.99 -6.57 -12.28
C ASP A 26 -12.99 -7.75 -12.31
N SER A 27 -12.30 -8.02 -11.20
CA SER A 27 -11.45 -9.20 -11.02
C SER A 27 -12.31 -10.46 -10.86
N ARG A 28 -11.81 -11.59 -11.38
CA ARG A 28 -12.51 -12.89 -11.35
C ARG A 28 -11.84 -13.94 -10.47
N ALA A 29 -10.56 -13.76 -10.14
CA ALA A 29 -9.90 -14.64 -9.20
C ALA A 29 -10.49 -14.46 -7.80
N THR A 30 -10.61 -15.54 -7.05
CA THR A 30 -11.04 -15.52 -5.65
C THR A 30 -10.01 -16.23 -4.78
N GLY A 31 -10.03 -15.96 -3.47
CA GLY A 31 -9.07 -16.52 -2.52
C GLY A 31 -7.65 -15.97 -2.63
N VAL A 32 -7.47 -14.86 -3.35
CA VAL A 32 -6.19 -14.17 -3.51
C VAL A 32 -6.36 -12.66 -3.26
N GLY A 33 -5.34 -12.03 -2.69
CA GLY A 33 -5.19 -10.58 -2.56
C GLY A 33 -3.77 -10.16 -2.85
N ILE A 34 -3.48 -8.85 -2.75
CA ILE A 34 -2.15 -8.31 -3.05
C ILE A 34 -1.55 -7.67 -1.80
N GLN A 35 -0.29 -7.95 -1.49
CA GLN A 35 0.47 -7.23 -0.47
C GLN A 35 1.48 -6.30 -1.14
N VAL A 36 1.64 -5.10 -0.59
CA VAL A 36 2.73 -4.18 -0.93
C VAL A 36 3.76 -4.21 0.19
N LEU A 37 5.03 -4.23 -0.19
CA LEU A 37 6.16 -4.25 0.73
C LEU A 37 7.08 -3.07 0.46
N ASN A 38 7.65 -2.52 1.53
CA ASN A 38 8.82 -1.65 1.47
C ASN A 38 10.04 -2.47 1.96
N GLY A 39 10.91 -2.88 1.03
CA GLY A 39 11.91 -3.90 1.33
C GLY A 39 11.24 -5.19 1.81
N SER A 40 11.55 -5.63 3.03
CA SER A 40 10.95 -6.81 3.68
C SER A 40 9.70 -6.52 4.51
N THR A 41 9.35 -5.24 4.71
CA THR A 41 8.23 -4.84 5.57
C THR A 41 6.94 -4.82 4.78
N VAL A 42 5.96 -5.63 5.20
CA VAL A 42 4.61 -5.59 4.61
C VAL A 42 3.88 -4.35 5.12
N LEU A 43 3.31 -3.57 4.19
CA LEU A 43 2.58 -2.34 4.51
C LEU A 43 1.10 -2.63 4.76
N ALA A 44 0.54 -2.00 5.79
CA ALA A 44 -0.89 -1.99 6.06
C ALA A 44 -1.58 -0.79 5.41
N TYR A 45 -2.87 -0.94 5.10
CA TYR A 45 -3.68 0.09 4.46
C TYR A 45 -4.29 1.04 5.49
N GLY A 46 -4.43 2.31 5.15
CA GLY A 46 -5.00 3.36 6.00
C GLY A 46 -6.04 4.19 5.26
N PRO A 47 -6.66 5.18 5.94
CA PRO A 47 -7.48 6.19 5.30
C PRO A 47 -6.65 7.05 4.33
N ASP A 48 -7.28 7.58 3.29
CA ASP A 48 -6.65 8.58 2.43
C ASP A 48 -6.56 9.92 3.17
N SER A 49 -5.41 10.16 3.81
CA SER A 49 -5.14 11.38 4.56
C SER A 49 -3.65 11.64 4.66
N ASN A 50 -3.29 12.92 4.56
CA ASN A 50 -1.95 13.46 4.79
C ASN A 50 -1.77 13.99 6.23
N ALA A 51 -2.74 13.78 7.11
CA ALA A 51 -2.61 14.17 8.50
C ALA A 51 -1.46 13.40 9.18
N SER A 52 -0.71 14.09 10.03
CA SER A 52 0.31 13.45 10.86
C SER A 52 -0.35 12.45 11.80
N GLY A 53 0.22 11.24 11.91
CA GLY A 53 -0.34 10.19 12.75
C GLY A 53 -1.56 9.49 12.15
N ASN A 54 -1.79 9.63 10.83
CA ASN A 54 -2.81 8.85 10.15
C ASN A 54 -2.60 7.33 10.37
N ILE A 55 -3.70 6.58 10.44
CA ILE A 55 -3.62 5.14 10.70
C ILE A 55 -2.80 4.46 9.61
N ASN A 56 -1.85 3.62 10.03
CA ASN A 56 -0.92 2.89 9.15
C ASN A 56 -0.03 3.79 8.27
N GLN A 57 0.17 5.05 8.67
CA GLN A 57 1.22 5.89 8.12
C GLN A 57 2.59 5.27 8.41
N TRP A 58 3.47 5.27 7.41
CA TRP A 58 4.82 4.71 7.51
C TRP A 58 5.87 5.69 7.00
N LYS A 59 7.10 5.56 7.53
CA LYS A 59 8.24 6.36 7.08
C LYS A 59 8.73 5.83 5.73
N ALA A 60 8.54 6.62 4.68
CA ALA A 60 9.07 6.32 3.36
C ALA A 60 10.58 6.58 3.28
N GLY A 61 11.06 7.57 4.02
CA GLY A 61 12.49 7.85 4.17
C GLY A 61 12.74 9.28 4.63
N SER A 62 13.94 9.77 4.36
CA SER A 62 14.35 11.14 4.67
C SER A 62 15.18 11.70 3.53
N VAL A 63 15.02 12.99 3.26
CA VAL A 63 15.76 13.71 2.22
C VAL A 63 16.49 14.92 2.83
N THR A 64 17.62 15.29 2.24
CA THR A 64 18.40 16.47 2.64
C THR A 64 18.28 17.56 1.58
N PRO A 65 18.56 18.83 1.91
CA PRO A 65 18.69 19.87 0.89
C PRO A 65 19.65 19.42 -0.21
N GLY A 66 19.25 19.58 -1.47
CA GLY A 66 20.03 19.11 -2.62
C GLY A 66 19.80 17.67 -3.06
N THR A 67 18.95 16.87 -2.38
CA THR A 67 18.52 15.56 -2.91
C THR A 67 17.70 15.75 -4.18
N ALA A 68 18.27 15.39 -5.33
CA ALA A 68 17.59 15.49 -6.63
C ALA A 68 16.60 14.35 -6.90
N THR A 69 16.92 13.13 -6.45
CA THR A 69 16.09 11.94 -6.65
C THR A 69 15.93 11.18 -5.34
N PHE A 70 14.70 10.79 -5.02
CA PHE A 70 14.37 9.96 -3.87
C PHE A 70 13.59 8.73 -4.36
N SER A 71 14.07 7.54 -4.03
CA SER A 71 13.47 6.27 -4.46
C SER A 71 12.94 5.51 -3.25
N ILE A 72 11.71 4.99 -3.38
CA ILE A 72 11.05 4.14 -2.39
C ILE A 72 10.98 2.72 -2.98
N PRO A 73 11.72 1.73 -2.44
CA PRO A 73 11.84 0.41 -3.02
C PRO A 73 10.61 -0.46 -2.70
N LEU A 74 9.50 -0.16 -3.38
CA LEU A 74 8.26 -0.92 -3.25
C LEU A 74 8.29 -2.18 -4.11
N SER A 75 7.77 -3.27 -3.55
CA SER A 75 7.45 -4.49 -4.28
C SER A 75 6.03 -4.95 -3.96
N ALA A 76 5.46 -5.79 -4.81
CA ALA A 76 4.15 -6.36 -4.61
C ALA A 76 4.16 -7.87 -4.84
N ARG A 77 3.30 -8.58 -4.10
CA ARG A 77 3.10 -10.03 -4.26
C ARG A 77 1.64 -10.40 -4.07
N TYR A 78 1.23 -11.49 -4.70
CA TYR A 78 -0.04 -12.14 -4.36
C TYR A 78 0.06 -12.92 -3.06
N VAL A 79 -1.03 -12.98 -2.31
CA VAL A 79 -1.17 -13.82 -1.12
C VAL A 79 -2.51 -14.53 -1.13
N GLN A 80 -2.52 -15.78 -0.67
CA GLN A 80 -3.75 -16.54 -0.50
C GLN A 80 -4.53 -16.03 0.71
N THR A 81 -5.83 -15.80 0.53
CA THR A 81 -6.73 -15.23 1.54
C THR A 81 -7.85 -16.17 1.97
N ALA A 82 -8.02 -17.29 1.26
CA ALA A 82 -9.02 -18.32 1.57
C ALA A 82 -8.44 -19.73 1.37
N GLY A 83 -9.18 -20.77 1.77
CA GLY A 83 -8.73 -22.16 1.66
C GLY A 83 -8.45 -22.64 0.22
N SER A 84 -9.01 -21.99 -0.79
CA SER A 84 -8.75 -22.29 -2.20
C SER A 84 -8.68 -21.01 -3.04
N VAL A 85 -7.85 -21.05 -4.09
CA VAL A 85 -7.71 -19.97 -5.08
C VAL A 85 -8.41 -20.39 -6.37
N THR A 86 -9.26 -19.53 -6.92
CA THR A 86 -9.88 -19.77 -8.24
C THR A 86 -9.16 -18.98 -9.35
N PRO A 87 -9.03 -19.54 -10.55
CA PRO A 87 -8.43 -18.82 -11.67
C PRO A 87 -9.26 -17.60 -12.09
N GLY A 88 -8.58 -16.56 -12.58
CA GLY A 88 -9.21 -15.35 -13.12
C GLY A 88 -8.28 -14.14 -13.10
N SER A 89 -8.78 -12.98 -13.54
CA SER A 89 -8.09 -11.71 -13.40
C SER A 89 -7.97 -11.31 -11.92
N ALA A 90 -6.85 -10.69 -11.54
CA ALA A 90 -6.58 -10.20 -10.19
C ALA A 90 -5.90 -8.83 -10.26
N ALA A 91 -6.68 -7.77 -10.47
CA ALA A 91 -6.18 -6.40 -10.48
C ALA A 91 -6.38 -5.75 -9.10
N GLY A 92 -5.43 -4.92 -8.66
CA GLY A 92 -5.52 -4.12 -7.43
C GLY A 92 -5.41 -2.63 -7.73
N ARG A 93 -5.99 -1.79 -6.87
CA ARG A 93 -5.87 -0.33 -6.95
C ARG A 93 -5.60 0.25 -5.57
N ALA A 94 -4.46 0.92 -5.42
CA ALA A 94 -4.08 1.61 -4.20
C ALA A 94 -3.66 3.05 -4.51
N THR A 95 -3.91 3.97 -3.58
CA THR A 95 -3.36 5.33 -3.61
C THR A 95 -2.25 5.47 -2.57
N PHE A 96 -1.27 6.32 -2.87
CA PHE A 96 -0.17 6.65 -1.96
C PHE A 96 -0.28 8.12 -1.61
N THR A 97 -0.56 8.41 -0.33
CA THR A 97 -0.73 9.78 0.15
C THR A 97 0.50 10.17 0.93
N MET A 98 1.32 11.04 0.33
CA MET A 98 2.60 11.46 0.89
C MET A 98 2.46 12.75 1.71
N SER A 99 3.28 12.88 2.75
CA SER A 99 3.36 14.08 3.57
C SER A 99 4.83 14.39 3.87
N TYR A 100 5.15 15.68 3.90
CA TYR A 100 6.50 16.20 4.07
C TYR A 100 6.55 17.01 5.36
N GLN A 101 7.44 16.63 6.27
CA GLN A 101 7.63 17.27 7.57
C GLN A 101 9.09 17.65 7.79
#